data_AF-A0A443R4W0-F1
#
_entry.id   AF-A0A443R4W0-F1
#
_cell.length_a   1.000
_cell.length_b   1.000
_cell.length_c   1.000
_cell.angle_alpha   90.00
_cell.angle_beta   90.00
_cell.angle_gamma   90.00
#
_symmetry.space_group_name_H-M   'P 1'
#
loop_
_entity.id
_entity.type
_entity.pdbx_description
1 polymer ?
#
loop_
_entity_poly.entity_id
_entity_poly.type
_entity_poly.pdbx_seq_one_letter_code
_entity_poly.pdbx_strand_id
1 'polypeptide(L)'
;MKFLKTNILITLWLSAYKSFADDSEHLLCVAIVSRHGDRTPVKFYPNDPYRNESYWPDGLGELTQMGKKRMFNLGRYLRKRYSFFLTNESCEMYIQSSERSRCKESANEIARGIYLSQNSSLHSQNNFDFPIKTIPLKQDILLTVKPNCPEAKIELEKVKQST
;
A
#
# COMPACT_ATOMS: atom_id res chain seq x y z
N MET A 1 -43.71 -29.52 69.59
CA MET A 1 -43.20 -28.24 69.04
C MET A 1 -41.68 -28.28 69.03
N LYS A 2 -41.06 -28.56 67.88
CA LYS A 2 -39.66 -28.26 67.50
C LYS A 2 -39.51 -28.66 66.02
N PHE A 3 -39.14 -27.68 65.20
CA PHE A 3 -39.21 -27.70 63.74
C PHE A 3 -38.11 -28.57 63.12
N LEU A 4 -38.47 -29.38 62.12
CA LEU A 4 -37.53 -29.93 61.14
C LEU A 4 -36.97 -28.77 60.30
N LYS A 5 -35.64 -28.57 60.36
CA LYS A 5 -34.94 -27.67 59.43
C LYS A 5 -34.50 -28.49 58.22
N THR A 6 -35.30 -28.45 57.16
CA THR A 6 -34.93 -28.96 55.84
C THR A 6 -33.99 -27.95 55.18
N ASN A 7 -32.69 -28.26 55.10
CA ASN A 7 -31.74 -27.47 54.33
C ASN A 7 -31.83 -27.87 52.86
N ILE A 8 -32.58 -27.11 52.06
CA ILE A 8 -32.59 -27.20 50.61
C ILE A 8 -31.37 -26.42 50.11
N LEU A 9 -30.30 -27.14 49.72
CA LEU A 9 -29.17 -26.57 48.99
C LEU A 9 -29.60 -26.36 47.54
N ILE A 10 -30.06 -25.15 47.21
CA ILE A 10 -30.25 -24.71 45.83
C ILE A 10 -28.86 -24.39 45.28
N THR A 11 -28.24 -25.36 44.61
CA THR A 11 -27.06 -25.09 43.78
C THR A 11 -27.53 -24.34 42.55
N LEU A 12 -27.44 -23.00 42.61
CA LEU A 12 -27.54 -22.13 41.45
C LEU A 12 -26.44 -22.50 40.45
N TRP A 13 -26.77 -23.38 39.50
CA TRP A 13 -26.06 -23.45 38.23
C TRP A 13 -26.32 -22.12 37.51
N LEU A 14 -25.45 -21.14 37.77
CA LEU A 14 -25.19 -20.08 36.83
C LEU A 14 -24.54 -20.74 35.62
N SER A 15 -25.35 -21.35 34.74
CA SER A 15 -24.99 -21.40 33.34
C SER A 15 -24.89 -19.94 32.92
N ALA A 16 -23.69 -19.40 33.00
CA ALA A 16 -23.33 -18.21 32.27
C ALA A 16 -23.65 -18.54 30.81
N TYR A 17 -24.82 -18.12 30.35
CA TYR A 17 -25.08 -17.93 28.94
C TYR A 17 -24.06 -16.88 28.52
N LYS A 18 -22.86 -17.34 28.15
CA LYS A 18 -22.01 -16.60 27.24
C LYS A 18 -22.87 -16.47 26.00
N SER A 19 -23.51 -15.30 25.88
CA SER A 19 -23.88 -14.81 24.56
C SER A 19 -22.59 -14.88 23.75
N PHE A 20 -22.49 -15.89 22.90
CA PHE A 20 -21.58 -15.83 21.76
C PHE A 20 -22.24 -14.85 20.80
N ALA A 21 -22.19 -13.56 21.16
CA ALA A 21 -22.21 -12.54 20.13
C ALA A 21 -20.88 -12.76 19.39
N ASP A 22 -20.96 -13.43 18.24
CA ASP A 22 -19.90 -13.42 17.25
C ASP A 22 -19.86 -12.00 16.65
N ASP A 23 -19.40 -11.03 17.45
CA ASP A 23 -19.11 -9.66 17.04
C ASP A 23 -17.75 -9.60 16.34
N SER A 24 -17.42 -10.61 15.52
CA SER A 24 -16.17 -10.61 14.79
C SER A 24 -16.29 -9.66 13.59
N GLU A 25 -15.87 -8.41 13.79
CA GLU A 25 -15.62 -7.50 12.68
C GLU A 25 -14.55 -8.10 11.75
N HIS A 26 -14.98 -8.60 10.60
CA HIS A 26 -14.10 -9.18 9.61
C HIS A 26 -13.65 -8.11 8.60
N LEU A 27 -12.35 -8.07 8.31
CA LEU A 27 -11.81 -7.26 7.24
C LEU A 27 -12.27 -7.83 5.89
N LEU A 28 -13.00 -7.04 5.10
CA LEU A 28 -13.52 -7.46 3.79
C LEU A 28 -12.64 -7.00 2.62
N CYS A 29 -12.07 -5.80 2.72
CA CYS A 29 -11.31 -5.19 1.64
C CYS A 29 -10.28 -4.18 2.19
N VAL A 30 -9.13 -4.10 1.52
CA VAL A 30 -8.07 -3.14 1.82
C VAL A 30 -7.71 -2.40 0.54
N ALA A 31 -7.86 -1.07 0.55
CA ALA A 31 -7.40 -0.19 -0.52
C ALA A 31 -6.15 0.57 -0.05
N ILE A 32 -5.06 0.49 -0.82
CA ILE A 32 -3.79 1.15 -0.51
C ILE A 32 -3.43 2.07 -1.67
N VAL A 33 -3.21 3.34 -1.36
CA VAL A 33 -2.66 4.32 -2.30
C VAL A 33 -1.28 4.73 -1.79
N SER A 34 -0.24 4.47 -2.57
CA SER A 34 1.14 4.81 -2.23
C SER A 34 1.78 5.67 -3.30
N ARG A 35 2.63 6.60 -2.86
CA ARG A 35 3.59 7.25 -3.75
C ARG A 35 4.67 6.25 -4.14
N HIS A 36 5.32 6.50 -5.27
CA HIS A 36 6.57 5.83 -5.65
C HIS A 36 7.67 6.03 -4.59
N GLY A 37 8.67 5.14 -4.60
CA GLY A 37 9.85 5.25 -3.73
C GLY A 37 10.81 6.38 -4.14
N ASP A 38 11.96 6.41 -3.47
CA ASP A 38 13.00 7.42 -3.69
C ASP A 38 13.51 7.38 -5.14
N ARG A 39 13.52 8.53 -5.80
CA ARG A 39 13.86 8.68 -7.22
C ARG A 39 14.90 9.77 -7.43
N THR A 40 15.58 9.74 -8.57
CA THR A 40 16.43 10.84 -9.04
C THR A 40 15.58 12.07 -9.45
N PRO A 41 16.19 13.26 -9.62
CA PRO A 41 15.52 14.46 -10.10
C PRO A 41 14.88 14.26 -11.47
N VAL A 42 13.72 14.89 -11.71
CA VAL A 42 13.07 14.89 -13.04
C VAL A 42 13.51 16.09 -13.88
N LYS A 43 13.86 17.20 -13.21
CA LYS A 43 14.31 18.46 -13.80
C LYS A 43 15.26 19.14 -12.82
N PHE A 44 16.18 19.91 -13.36
CA PHE A 44 17.11 20.74 -12.59
C PHE A 44 16.69 22.22 -12.64
N TYR A 45 17.08 22.98 -11.63
CA TYR A 45 16.99 24.45 -11.67
C TYR A 45 18.21 25.02 -12.43
N PRO A 46 18.16 26.28 -12.91
CA PRO A 46 19.17 26.81 -13.85
C PRO A 46 20.63 26.67 -13.40
N ASN A 47 20.90 26.87 -12.10
CA ASN A 47 22.25 26.88 -11.52
C ASN A 47 22.52 25.66 -10.62
N ASP A 48 21.88 24.53 -10.91
CA ASP A 48 22.06 23.31 -10.11
C ASP A 48 23.48 22.73 -10.30
N PRO A 49 24.30 22.61 -9.24
CA PRO A 49 25.65 22.07 -9.34
C PRO A 49 25.66 20.56 -9.68
N TYR A 50 24.54 19.86 -9.50
CA TYR A 50 24.39 18.43 -9.77
C TYR A 50 23.59 18.14 -11.05
N ARG A 51 23.47 19.12 -11.95
CA ARG A 51 22.75 18.95 -13.24
C ARG A 51 23.37 17.94 -14.20
N ASN A 52 24.63 17.56 -13.98
CA ASN A 52 25.28 16.56 -14.82
C ASN A 52 24.67 15.19 -14.52
N GLU A 53 24.19 14.50 -15.56
CA GLU A 53 23.56 13.17 -15.43
C GLU A 53 24.53 12.11 -14.88
N SER A 54 25.85 12.34 -14.95
CA SER A 54 26.83 11.45 -14.32
C SER A 54 26.68 11.30 -12.80
N TYR A 55 26.06 12.28 -12.13
CA TYR A 55 25.71 12.17 -10.69
C TYR A 55 24.49 11.28 -10.43
N TRP A 56 23.75 10.91 -11.47
CA TRP A 56 22.47 10.20 -11.40
C TRP A 56 22.52 8.92 -12.24
N PRO A 57 23.29 7.90 -11.82
CA PRO A 57 23.53 6.69 -12.61
C PRO A 57 22.26 5.87 -12.88
N ASP A 58 21.21 6.02 -12.08
CA ASP A 58 19.90 5.39 -12.32
C ASP A 58 19.13 6.04 -13.49
N GLY A 59 19.57 7.21 -13.98
CA GLY A 59 18.87 8.03 -14.97
C GLY A 59 17.87 9.01 -14.33
N LEU A 60 17.47 10.06 -15.05
CA LEU A 60 16.61 11.12 -14.51
C LEU A 60 15.14 10.71 -14.35
N GLY A 61 14.58 10.97 -13.18
CA GLY A 61 13.21 10.65 -12.83
C GLY A 61 12.93 9.16 -12.58
N GLU A 62 13.98 8.34 -12.52
CA GLU A 62 13.93 6.91 -12.30
C GLU A 62 14.06 6.55 -10.81
N LEU A 63 13.56 5.36 -10.46
CA LEU A 63 13.57 4.87 -9.09
C LEU A 63 14.98 4.41 -8.71
N THR A 64 15.49 4.93 -7.58
CA THR A 64 16.81 4.55 -7.08
C THR A 64 16.76 3.17 -6.42
N GLN A 65 17.92 2.53 -6.24
CA GLN A 65 18.03 1.29 -5.46
C GLN A 65 17.50 1.42 -4.02
N MET A 66 17.71 2.58 -3.38
CA MET A 66 17.13 2.87 -2.07
C MET A 66 15.60 2.93 -2.14
N GLY A 67 15.07 3.56 -3.19
CA GLY A 67 13.64 3.60 -3.49
C GLY A 67 13.03 2.21 -3.63
N LYS A 68 13.66 1.31 -4.39
CA LYS A 68 13.22 -0.09 -4.53
C LYS A 68 13.17 -0.80 -3.18
N LYS A 69 14.25 -0.71 -2.40
CA LYS A 69 14.32 -1.28 -1.04
C LYS A 69 13.21 -0.74 -0.13
N ARG A 70 12.92 0.56 -0.20
CA ARG A 70 11.84 1.19 0.59
C ARG A 70 10.48 0.62 0.23
N MET A 71 10.19 0.46 -1.07
CA MET A 71 8.92 -0.08 -1.54
C MET A 71 8.77 -1.57 -1.22
N PHE A 72 9.85 -2.34 -1.33
CA PHE A 72 9.89 -3.73 -0.89
C PHE A 72 9.59 -3.89 0.61
N ASN A 73 10.21 -3.05 1.44
CA ASN A 73 9.95 -3.04 2.88
C ASN A 73 8.51 -2.63 3.23
N LEU A 74 7.92 -1.71 2.46
CA LEU A 74 6.49 -1.41 2.58
C LEU A 74 5.65 -2.67 2.28
N GLY A 75 5.94 -3.40 1.21
CA GLY A 75 5.29 -4.68 0.91
C GLY A 75 5.40 -5.67 2.07
N ARG A 76 6.59 -5.83 2.65
CA ARG A 76 6.81 -6.71 3.82
C ARG A 76 6.00 -6.29 5.05
N TYR A 77 5.91 -4.98 5.29
CA TYR A 77 5.08 -4.45 6.37
C TYR A 77 3.60 -4.79 6.13
N LEU A 78 3.10 -4.60 4.90
CA LEU A 78 1.73 -4.93 4.53
C LEU A 78 1.44 -6.43 4.68
N ARG A 79 2.38 -7.30 4.26
CA ARG A 79 2.28 -8.75 4.48
C ARG A 79 2.13 -9.10 5.95
N LYS A 80 2.93 -8.49 6.81
CA LYS A 80 2.85 -8.72 8.26
C LYS A 80 1.55 -8.18 8.84
N ARG A 81 1.12 -7.00 8.42
CA ARG A 81 -0.09 -6.34 8.91
C ARG A 81 -1.36 -7.11 8.56
N TYR A 82 -1.40 -7.67 7.36
CA TYR A 82 -2.58 -8.36 6.81
C TYR A 82 -2.35 -9.87 6.70
N SER A 83 -1.53 -10.47 7.57
CA SER A 83 -1.17 -11.89 7.49
C SER A 83 -2.35 -12.84 7.66
N PHE A 84 -3.41 -12.41 8.34
CA PHE A 84 -4.65 -13.18 8.52
C PHE A 84 -5.69 -12.93 7.42
N PHE A 85 -5.46 -11.92 6.57
CA PHE A 85 -6.37 -11.53 5.48
C PHE A 85 -5.83 -11.95 4.11
N LEU A 86 -4.53 -11.78 3.88
CA LEU A 86 -3.84 -12.16 2.64
C LEU A 86 -3.51 -13.66 2.65
N THR A 87 -3.81 -14.33 1.55
CA THR A 87 -3.35 -15.71 1.33
C THR A 87 -1.92 -15.71 0.76
N ASN A 88 -1.45 -16.84 0.24
CA ASN A 88 -0.18 -16.89 -0.49
C ASN A 88 -0.39 -16.70 -2.01
N GLU A 89 -1.63 -16.52 -2.46
CA GLU A 89 -1.98 -16.41 -3.88
C GLU A 89 -1.93 -14.96 -4.34
N SER A 90 -1.09 -14.66 -5.33
CA SER A 90 -0.93 -13.28 -5.84
C SER A 90 -2.12 -12.78 -6.65
N CYS A 91 -3.02 -13.66 -7.07
CA CYS A 91 -4.21 -13.32 -7.86
C CYS A 91 -5.31 -12.63 -7.04
N GLU A 92 -5.21 -12.62 -5.70
CA GLU A 92 -6.14 -11.91 -4.82
C GLU A 92 -5.95 -10.38 -4.85
N MET A 93 -4.85 -9.89 -5.46
CA MET A 93 -4.55 -8.47 -5.56
C MET A 93 -4.90 -7.88 -6.93
N TYR A 94 -5.59 -6.74 -6.90
CA TYR A 94 -5.66 -5.83 -8.03
C TYR A 94 -4.61 -4.73 -7.86
N ILE A 95 -3.69 -4.61 -8.83
CA ILE A 95 -2.64 -3.60 -8.81
C ILE A 95 -2.79 -2.66 -10.00
N GLN A 96 -2.95 -1.37 -9.72
CA GLN A 96 -2.92 -0.30 -10.71
C GLN A 96 -1.82 0.71 -10.37
N SER A 97 -1.07 1.13 -11.38
CA SER A 97 -0.06 2.18 -11.27
C SER A 97 -0.24 3.21 -12.38
N SER A 98 0.22 4.44 -12.14
CA SER A 98 0.49 5.36 -13.24
C SER A 98 1.52 4.75 -14.20
N GLU A 99 1.48 5.10 -15.49
CA GLU A 99 2.38 4.58 -16.53
C GLU A 99 3.87 4.96 -16.35
N ARG A 100 4.21 5.86 -15.43
CA ARG A 100 5.60 6.23 -15.13
C ARG A 100 6.42 5.01 -14.68
N SER A 101 7.61 4.82 -15.28
CA SER A 101 8.57 3.74 -14.97
C SER A 101 8.74 3.51 -13.45
N ARG A 102 9.22 4.53 -12.73
CA ARG A 102 9.37 4.51 -11.26
C ARG A 102 8.13 4.08 -10.46
N CYS A 103 6.92 4.33 -10.96
CA CYS A 103 5.69 3.96 -10.27
C CYS A 103 5.37 2.49 -10.49
N LYS A 104 5.53 1.99 -11.74
CA LYS A 104 5.41 0.57 -12.06
C LYS A 104 6.41 -0.25 -11.26
N GLU A 105 7.67 0.19 -11.23
CA GLU A 105 8.71 -0.50 -10.47
C GLU A 105 8.43 -0.47 -8.96
N SER A 106 7.97 0.66 -8.43
CA SER A 106 7.56 0.75 -7.02
C SER A 106 6.40 -0.21 -6.67
N ALA A 107 5.40 -0.30 -7.55
CA ALA A 107 4.27 -1.21 -7.37
C ALA A 107 4.72 -2.68 -7.42
N ASN A 108 5.65 -3.00 -8.32
CA ASN A 108 6.26 -4.33 -8.39
C ASN A 108 7.01 -4.67 -7.10
N GLU A 109 7.82 -3.75 -6.58
CA GLU A 109 8.56 -3.97 -5.33
C GLU A 109 7.63 -4.14 -4.12
N ILE A 110 6.51 -3.41 -4.05
CA ILE A 110 5.48 -3.67 -3.02
C ILE A 110 4.95 -5.10 -3.14
N ALA A 111 4.54 -5.52 -4.34
CA ALA A 111 3.98 -6.85 -4.57
C ALA A 111 4.99 -7.96 -4.25
N ARG A 112 6.25 -7.76 -4.64
CA ARG A 112 7.38 -8.62 -4.25
C ARG A 112 7.53 -8.69 -2.73
N GLY A 113 7.48 -7.56 -2.03
CA GLY A 113 7.57 -7.53 -0.57
C GLY A 113 6.39 -8.22 0.12
N ILE A 114 5.23 -8.29 -0.55
CA ILE A 114 4.05 -8.98 -0.04
C ILE A 114 4.20 -10.51 -0.16
N TYR A 115 4.55 -11.00 -1.36
CA TYR A 115 4.46 -12.44 -1.66
C TYR A 115 5.79 -13.19 -1.66
N LEU A 116 6.94 -12.51 -1.77
CA LEU A 116 8.22 -13.21 -1.71
C LEU A 116 8.56 -13.59 -0.26
N SER A 117 9.10 -14.80 -0.08
CA SER A 117 9.48 -15.31 1.24
C SER A 117 10.58 -14.45 1.86
N GLN A 118 10.70 -14.44 3.19
CA GLN A 118 11.74 -13.64 3.87
C GLN A 118 13.17 -14.04 3.48
N ASN A 119 13.37 -15.25 2.93
CA ASN A 119 14.66 -15.78 2.48
C ASN A 119 14.91 -15.51 0.98
N SER A 120 13.94 -14.93 0.26
CA SER A 120 14.19 -14.44 -1.09
C SER A 120 15.11 -13.22 -1.02
N SER A 121 16.27 -13.32 -1.66
CA SER A 121 17.16 -12.17 -1.82
C SER A 121 16.46 -11.14 -2.72
N LEU A 122 16.68 -9.83 -2.48
CA LEU A 122 16.34 -8.79 -3.47
C LEU A 122 16.90 -9.10 -4.86
N HIS A 123 17.99 -9.87 -4.92
CA HIS A 123 18.69 -10.34 -6.11
C HIS A 123 18.21 -11.70 -6.64
N SER A 124 17.27 -12.40 -6.00
CA SER A 124 16.70 -13.60 -6.62
C SER A 124 15.90 -13.15 -7.85
N GLN A 125 16.48 -13.34 -9.03
CA GLN A 125 15.86 -13.11 -10.33
C GLN A 125 14.76 -14.13 -10.63
N ASN A 126 13.93 -14.44 -9.64
CA ASN A 126 12.68 -15.10 -9.92
C ASN A 126 11.79 -14.00 -10.49
N ASN A 127 11.53 -14.06 -11.80
CA ASN A 127 10.63 -13.18 -12.54
C ASN A 127 9.20 -13.34 -11.98
N PHE A 128 8.95 -12.79 -10.80
CA PHE A 128 7.60 -12.52 -10.33
C PHE A 128 7.18 -11.20 -10.95
N ASP A 129 6.74 -11.27 -12.21
CA ASP A 129 6.01 -10.16 -12.82
C ASP A 129 4.57 -10.23 -12.32
N PHE A 130 4.26 -9.36 -11.36
CA PHE A 130 2.88 -9.15 -10.96
C PHE A 130 2.14 -8.38 -12.05
N PRO A 131 0.87 -8.70 -12.35
CA PRO A 131 0.11 -8.01 -13.38
C PRO A 131 -0.25 -6.58 -12.93
N ILE A 132 0.63 -5.63 -13.23
CA ILE A 132 0.43 -4.21 -12.92
C ILE A 132 -0.33 -3.55 -14.06
N LYS A 133 -1.58 -3.16 -13.80
CA LYS A 133 -2.39 -2.41 -14.76
C LYS A 133 -1.97 -0.96 -14.82
N THR A 134 -1.93 -0.40 -16.03
CA THR A 134 -1.61 1.01 -16.25
C THR A 134 -2.56 1.60 -17.28
N ILE A 135 -2.79 2.90 -17.17
CA ILE A 135 -3.54 3.69 -18.14
C ILE A 135 -2.57 4.74 -18.71
N PRO A 136 -2.58 5.04 -20.02
CA PRO A 136 -1.72 6.06 -20.60
C PRO A 136 -1.81 7.40 -19.88
N LEU A 137 -0.70 8.09 -19.65
CA LEU A 137 -0.63 9.30 -18.80
C LEU A 137 -1.60 10.43 -19.16
N LYS A 138 -2.05 10.52 -20.42
CA LYS A 138 -2.99 11.55 -20.88
C LYS A 138 -4.47 11.16 -20.65
N GLN A 139 -4.72 9.87 -20.43
CA GLN A 139 -6.04 9.28 -20.26
C GLN A 139 -6.30 8.86 -18.80
N ASP A 140 -5.25 8.79 -17.99
CA ASP A 140 -5.35 8.40 -16.58
C ASP A 140 -5.96 9.53 -15.73
N ILE A 141 -7.27 9.46 -15.56
CA ILE A 141 -8.08 10.36 -14.73
C ILE A 141 -8.01 10.04 -13.23
N LEU A 142 -7.47 8.88 -12.85
CA LEU A 142 -7.51 8.40 -11.47
C LEU A 142 -6.22 8.70 -10.72
N LEU A 143 -5.07 8.29 -11.27
CA LEU A 143 -3.78 8.36 -10.59
C LEU A 143 -2.92 9.54 -11.05
N THR A 144 -3.32 10.24 -12.12
CA THR A 144 -2.57 11.40 -12.61
C THR A 144 -3.44 12.64 -12.73
N VAL A 145 -2.92 13.77 -12.24
CA VAL A 145 -3.54 15.09 -12.41
C VAL A 145 -3.11 15.70 -13.75
N LYS A 146 -3.37 14.97 -14.83
CA LYS A 146 -3.05 15.37 -16.21
C LYS A 146 -4.22 15.53 -17.17
N PRO A 147 -5.45 15.02 -16.90
CA PRO A 147 -6.58 15.32 -17.76
C PRO A 147 -6.80 16.83 -17.88
N ASN A 148 -7.30 17.26 -19.04
CA ASN A 148 -7.61 18.66 -19.26
C ASN A 148 -8.83 19.06 -18.40
N CYS A 149 -8.58 19.81 -17.33
CA CYS A 149 -9.62 20.43 -16.51
C CYS A 149 -9.44 21.96 -16.57
N PRO A 150 -10.26 22.67 -17.37
CA PRO A 150 -10.22 24.13 -17.47
C PRO A 150 -10.41 24.83 -16.12
N GLU A 151 -11.34 24.32 -15.29
CA GLU A 151 -11.68 24.89 -13.99
C GLU A 151 -10.49 24.83 -13.03
N ALA A 152 -9.78 23.70 -12.99
CA ALA A 152 -8.57 23.57 -12.17
C ALA A 152 -7.48 24.59 -12.56
N LYS A 153 -7.39 24.95 -13.86
CA LYS A 153 -6.47 26.01 -14.30
C LYS A 153 -6.92 27.38 -13.80
N ILE A 154 -8.21 27.69 -13.88
CA ILE A 154 -8.77 28.95 -13.37
C ILE A 154 -8.50 29.09 -11.88
N GLU A 155 -8.77 28.05 -11.09
CA GLU A 155 -8.53 28.07 -9.64
C GLU A 155 -7.05 28.18 -9.30
N LEU A 156 -6.17 27.51 -10.06
CA LEU A 156 -4.72 27.64 -9.88
C LEU A 156 -4.23 29.09 -10.13
N GLU A 157 -4.75 29.76 -11.16
CA GLU A 157 -4.39 31.15 -11.44
C GLU A 157 -4.88 32.11 -10.35
N LYS A 158 -6.09 31.88 -9.78
CA LYS A 158 -6.56 32.65 -8.62
C LYS A 158 -5.62 32.54 -7.42
N VAL A 159 -5.15 31.34 -7.10
CA VAL A 159 -4.22 31.10 -5.98
C VAL A 159 -2.85 31.78 -6.23
N LYS A 160 -2.35 31.76 -7.47
CA LYS A 160 -1.10 32.46 -7.80
C LYS A 160 -1.20 33.97 -7.66
N GLN A 161 -2.37 34.54 -7.94
CA GLN A 161 -2.61 35.99 -7.85
C GLN A 161 -2.91 36.46 -6.42
N SER A 162 -3.19 35.54 -5.49
CA SER A 162 -3.46 35.88 -4.09
C SER A 162 -2.21 35.99 -3.22
N THR A 163 -1.01 35.88 -3.80
CA THR A 163 0.30 35.91 -3.11
C THR A 163 1.10 37.10 -3.61
#